data_AF-A0A7L4LKT5-F1
#
_entry.id   AF-A0A7L4LKT5-F1
#
_cell.length_a   1.000
_cell.length_b   1.000
_cell.length_c   1.000
_cell.angle_alpha   90.00
_cell.angle_beta   90.00
_cell.angle_gamma   90.00
#
_symmetry.space_group_name_H-M   'P 1'
#
loop_
_entity.id
_entity.type
_entity.pdbx_description
1 polymer ?
#
loop_
_entity_poly.entity_id
_entity_poly.type
_entity_poly.pdbx_seq_one_letter_code
_entity_poly.pdbx_strand_id
1 'polypeptide(L)' 'FGAVYKALDASTGQRVAIKKMTHREDMSEELAVNEILVMRDYRNPDTVTYL' A
#
# COMPACT_ATOMS: atom_id res chain seq x y z
N PHE A 1 0.50 -11.14 3.22
CA PHE A 1 0.37 -9.91 4.04
C PHE A 1 1.74 -9.45 4.54
N GLY A 2 1.93 -8.13 4.72
CA GLY A 2 3.24 -7.50 4.93
C GLY A 2 3.30 -6.59 6.17
N ALA A 3 4.48 -6.06 6.47
CA ALA A 3 4.70 -5.15 7.58
C ALA A 3 4.35 -3.69 7.19
N VAL A 4 3.77 -2.94 8.11
CA VAL A 4 3.39 -1.52 7.91
C VAL A 4 4.26 -0.63 8.77
N TYR A 5 4.83 0.41 8.15
CA TYR A 5 5.71 1.37 8.79
C TYR A 5 5.15 2.78 8.67
N LYS A 6 5.39 3.60 9.68
CA LYS A 6 5.20 5.06 9.62
C LYS A 6 6.47 5.70 9.09
N ALA A 7 6.34 6.60 8.13
CA ALA A 7 7.47 7.33 7.54
C ALA A 7 7.12 8.79 7.29
N LEU A 8 8.14 9.59 6.96
CA LEU A 8 8.00 10.94 6.43
C LEU A 8 8.47 10.91 4.98
N ASP A 9 7.66 11.45 4.06
CA ASP A 9 8.10 11.74 2.71
C ASP A 9 9.20 12.82 2.78
N ALA A 10 10.37 12.52 2.24
CA ALA A 10 11.54 13.39 2.31
C ALA A 10 11.38 14.69 1.51
N SER A 11 10.51 14.71 0.50
CA SER A 11 10.29 15.87 -0.37
C SER A 11 9.20 16.80 0.16
N THR A 12 8.14 16.25 0.75
CA THR A 12 6.97 17.02 1.20
C THR A 12 6.89 17.19 2.72
N GLY A 13 7.63 16.37 3.48
CA GLY A 13 7.49 16.29 4.94
C GLY A 13 6.18 15.62 5.39
N GLN A 14 5.38 15.08 4.46
CA GLN A 14 4.12 14.43 4.79
C GLN A 14 4.34 13.11 5.55
N ARG A 15 3.55 12.88 6.60
CA ARG A 15 3.51 11.57 7.28
C ARG A 15 2.76 10.56 6.41
N VAL A 16 3.40 9.44 6.09
CA VAL A 16 2.85 8.39 5.24
C VAL A 16 2.94 7.02 5.93
N ALA A 17 2.10 6.08 5.48
CA ALA A 17 2.18 4.68 5.84
C ALA A 17 2.76 3.88 4.66
N ILE A 18 3.74 3.02 4.92
CA ILE A 18 4.39 2.18 3.91
C ILE A 18 4.13 0.71 4.25
N LYS A 19 3.42 -0.01 3.39
CA LYS A 19 3.21 -1.46 3.50
C LYS A 19 4.30 -2.19 2.68
N LYS A 20 5.22 -2.86 3.37
CA LYS A 20 6.24 -3.71 2.74
C LYS A 20 5.74 -5.15 2.69
N MET A 21 5.50 -5.65 1.49
CA MET A 21 5.11 -7.04 1.27
C MET A 21 6.34 -7.85 0.86
N THR A 22 6.46 -9.05 1.42
CA THR A 22 7.55 -9.97 1.07
C THR A 22 7.02 -10.89 -0.01
N HIS A 23 7.75 -11.05 -1.12
CA HIS A 23 7.43 -12.05 -2.12
C HIS A 23 7.82 -13.40 -1.55
N ARG A 24 6.84 -14.08 -0.93
CA ARG A 24 7.00 -15.46 -0.45
C ARG A 24 6.16 -16.36 -1.35
N GLU A 25 6.56 -17.61 -1.48
CA GLU A 25 5.89 -18.62 -2.33
C GLU A 25 4.41 -18.82 -1.97
N ASP A 26 4.02 -18.57 -0.71
CA ASP A 26 2.64 -18.68 -0.20
C ASP A 26 1.77 -17.45 -0.49
N MET A 27 2.35 -16.37 -1.02
CA MET A 27 1.64 -15.13 -1.32
C MET A 27 1.42 -15.01 -2.83
N SER A 28 0.16 -15.24 -3.26
CA SER A 28 -0.20 -15.11 -4.67
C SER A 28 0.08 -13.69 -5.18
N GLU A 29 0.88 -13.58 -6.24
CA GLU A 29 1.18 -12.33 -6.95
C GLU A 29 -0.11 -11.59 -7.34
N GLU A 30 -1.16 -12.33 -7.70
CA GLU A 30 -2.47 -11.81 -8.04
C GLU A 30 -3.10 -11.00 -6.89
N LEU A 31 -2.93 -11.44 -5.63
CA LEU A 31 -3.44 -10.70 -4.48
C LEU A 31 -2.71 -9.38 -4.28
N ALA A 32 -1.39 -9.35 -4.49
CA ALA A 32 -0.60 -8.11 -4.40
C ALA A 32 -0.98 -7.12 -5.51
N VAL A 33 -1.20 -7.63 -6.73
CA VAL A 33 -1.69 -6.82 -7.86
C VAL A 33 -3.09 -6.28 -7.56
N ASN A 34 -3.99 -7.12 -7.04
CA ASN A 34 -5.36 -6.72 -6.71
C ASN A 34 -5.39 -5.63 -5.62
N GLU A 35 -4.55 -5.73 -4.58
CA GLU A 35 -4.44 -4.66 -3.57
C GLU A 35 -4.08 -3.30 -4.19
N ILE A 36 -3.18 -3.26 -5.19
CA ILE A 36 -2.80 -2.01 -5.86
C ILE A 36 -3.94 -1.51 -6.76
N LEU A 37 -4.52 -2.40 -7.58
CA LEU A 37 -5.57 -2.03 -8.55
C LEU A 37 -6.81 -1.48 -7.84
N VAL A 38 -7.29 -2.14 -6.79
CA VAL A 38 -8.47 -1.70 -6.05
C VAL A 38 -8.26 -0.33 -5.43
N MET A 39 -7.12 -0.10 -4.78
CA MET A 39 -6.85 1.15 -4.08
C MET A 39 -6.57 2.32 -5.04
N ARG A 40 -6.01 2.04 -6.22
CA ARG A 40 -5.77 3.05 -7.27
C ARG A 40 -7.05 3.43 -8.00
N ASP A 41 -7.85 2.45 -8.40
CA ASP A 41 -8.97 2.64 -9.33
C ASP A 41 -10.27 3.01 -8.60
N TYR A 42 -10.44 2.62 -7.32
CA TYR A 42 -11.65 2.88 -6.52
C TYR A 42 -11.38 3.82 -5.33
N ARG A 43 -10.94 5.05 -5.62
CA ARG A 43 -10.73 6.08 -4.58
C ARG A 43 -12.06 6.59 -4.03
N ASN A 44 -12.17 6.61 -2.71
CA ASN A 44 -13.33 7.10 -1.97
C ASN A 44 -12.86 7.78 -0.67
N PRO A 45 -13.48 8.88 -0.20
CA PRO A 45 -13.11 9.55 1.05
C PRO A 45 -13.12 8.66 2.31
N ASP A 46 -13.95 7.60 2.32
CA ASP A 46 -14.06 6.65 3.43
C ASP A 46 -13.05 5.49 3.35
N THR A 47 -12.25 5.45 2.28
CA THR A 47 -11.19 4.45 2.05
C THR A 47 -9.82 5.12 2.15
N VAL A 48 -8.84 4.38 2.68
CA VAL A 48 -7.45 4.86 2.73
C VAL A 48 -6.96 5.20 1.32
N THR A 49 -6.35 6.37 1.15
CA THR A 49 -5.85 6.81 -0.15
C THR A 49 -4.51 6.14 -0.49
N TYR A 50 -4.42 5.57 -1.68
CA TYR A 50 -3.16 5.16 -2.30
C TYR A 50 -2.40 6.39 -2.83
N LEU A 51 -1.14 6.53 -2.42
CA LEU A 51 -0.21 7.59 -2.81
C LEU A 51 0.63 7.18 -4.00
#